data_AF-A0A533R8J9-F1
#
_entry.id   AF-A0A533R8J9-F1
#
_cell.length_a   1.000
_cell.length_b   1.000
_cell.length_c   1.000
_cell.angle_alpha   90.00
_cell.angle_beta   90.00
_cell.angle_gamma   90.00
#
_symmetry.space_group_name_H-M   'P 1'
#
loop_
_entity.id
_entity.type
_entity.pdbx_description
1 polymer ?
#
loop_
_entity_poly.entity_id
_entity_poly.type
_entity_poly.pdbx_seq_one_letter_code
_entity_poly.pdbx_strand_id
1 'polypeptide(L)'
;MLVRLILWAIVGFLVYTIVKAAVQAFHAPSPPPPEKSRGGEAMERDPQCGTFVPRGDAVAATVRGRQHWFCSTRCRDEFLKQP
;
A
#
# COMPACT_ATOMS: atom_id res chain seq x y z
N MET A 1 17.82 17.08 33.32
CA MET A 1 17.57 17.69 31.99
C MET A 1 17.88 16.72 30.85
N LEU A 2 19.07 16.08 30.83
CA LEU A 2 19.47 15.15 29.75
C LEU A 2 18.65 13.84 29.68
N VAL A 3 18.26 13.25 30.81
CA VAL A 3 17.46 12.00 30.86
C VAL A 3 16.07 12.17 30.22
N ARG A 4 15.45 13.35 30.34
CA ARG A 4 14.17 13.64 29.67
C ARG A 4 14.33 13.67 28.15
N LEU A 5 15.42 14.25 27.63
CA LEU A 5 15.71 14.26 26.20
C LEU A 5 15.95 12.85 25.65
N ILE A 6 16.68 12.00 26.39
CA ILE A 6 16.92 10.61 26.01
C ILE A 6 15.61 9.82 25.97
N LEU A 7 14.73 9.98 26.97
CA LEU A 7 13.42 9.33 26.98
C LEU A 7 12.56 9.75 25.77
N TRP A 8 12.53 11.03 25.43
CA TRP A 8 11.81 11.51 24.25
C TRP A 8 12.39 10.98 22.94
N ALA A 9 13.71 10.89 22.82
CA ALA A 9 14.37 10.30 21.65
C ALA A 9 14.05 8.81 21.50
N ILE A 10 14.08 8.04 22.60
CA ILE A 10 13.74 6.62 22.60
C ILE A 10 12.27 6.42 22.25
N VAL A 11 11.35 7.17 22.85
CA VAL A 11 9.91 7.08 22.56
C VAL A 11 9.64 7.45 21.10
N GLY A 12 10.23 8.53 20.60
CA GLY A 12 10.12 8.91 19.19
C GLY A 12 10.63 7.83 18.24
N PHE A 13 11.77 7.20 18.56
CA PHE A 13 12.32 6.08 17.79
C PHE A 13 11.44 4.83 17.86
N LEU A 14 10.87 4.51 19.03
CA LEU A 14 9.94 3.38 19.19
C LEU A 14 8.66 3.60 18.39
N VAL A 15 8.09 4.79 18.44
CA VAL A 15 6.91 5.15 17.65
C VAL A 15 7.24 5.09 16.16
N TYR A 16 8.38 5.64 15.75
CA TYR A 16 8.83 5.58 14.36
C TYR A 16 8.98 4.15 13.85
N THR A 17 9.59 3.27 14.64
CA THR A 17 9.79 1.86 14.26
C THR A 17 8.47 1.09 14.19
N ILE A 18 7.54 1.31 15.13
CA ILE A 18 6.21 0.69 15.11
C ILE A 18 5.38 1.19 13.92
N VAL A 19 5.38 2.49 13.64
CA VAL A 19 4.66 3.06 12.49
C VAL A 19 5.24 2.53 11.18
N LYS A 20 6.56 2.49 11.04
CA LYS A 20 7.22 1.93 9.85
C LYS A 20 6.88 0.45 9.67
N ALA A 21 6.90 -0.33 10.75
CA ALA A 21 6.54 -1.75 10.71
C ALA A 21 5.06 -1.97 10.40
N ALA A 22 4.15 -1.16 10.95
CA ALA A 22 2.73 -1.22 10.65
C ALA A 22 2.46 -0.86 9.17
N VAL A 23 3.04 0.24 8.68
CA VAL A 23 2.92 0.65 7.27
C VAL A 23 3.48 -0.43 6.35
N GLN A 24 4.62 -1.05 6.71
CA GLN A 24 5.22 -2.16 5.96
C GLN A 24 4.41 -3.46 6.05
N ALA A 25 3.68 -3.73 7.13
CA ALA A 25 2.78 -4.88 7.25
C ALA A 25 1.46 -4.65 6.50
N PHE A 26 0.98 -3.41 6.43
CA PHE A 26 -0.15 -3.02 5.58
C PHE A 26 0.24 -2.89 4.09
N HIS A 27 1.52 -2.65 3.79
CA HIS A 27 2.09 -2.68 2.44
C HIS A 27 2.82 -3.98 2.12
N ALA A 28 2.83 -4.99 3.02
CA ALA A 28 3.54 -6.23 2.79
C ALA A 28 2.84 -6.92 1.62
N PRO A 29 3.47 -6.97 0.43
CA PRO A 29 2.99 -7.83 -0.62
C PRO A 29 3.10 -9.26 -0.09
N SER A 30 2.21 -10.14 -0.52
CA SER A 30 2.30 -11.58 -0.27
C SER A 30 3.75 -12.06 -0.40
N PRO A 31 4.20 -13.02 0.44
CA PRO A 31 5.56 -13.53 0.44
C PRO A 31 6.02 -13.80 -0.99
N PRO A 32 7.25 -13.40 -1.36
CA PRO A 32 7.66 -13.30 -2.76
C PRO A 32 7.33 -14.59 -3.49
N PRO A 33 6.46 -14.55 -4.51
CA PRO A 33 6.27 -15.69 -5.38
C PRO A 33 7.61 -16.02 -6.04
N PRO A 34 7.90 -17.31 -6.25
CA PRO A 34 9.19 -17.73 -6.76
C PRO A 34 9.38 -17.11 -8.15
N GLU A 35 10.38 -16.23 -8.24
CA GLU A 35 11.20 -15.97 -9.41
C GLU A 35 10.51 -16.24 -10.76
N LYS A 36 9.56 -15.37 -11.16
CA LYS A 36 9.08 -15.34 -12.55
C LYS A 36 9.09 -13.92 -13.12
N SER A 37 10.06 -13.76 -14.02
CA SER A 37 10.13 -12.85 -15.16
C SER A 37 10.57 -11.41 -14.95
N ARG A 38 11.75 -11.16 -15.53
CA ARG A 38 12.33 -9.89 -15.98
C ARG A 38 11.49 -9.14 -17.04
N GLY A 39 10.17 -9.13 -16.93
CA GLY A 39 9.29 -8.37 -17.80
C GLY A 39 8.50 -7.42 -16.93
N GLY A 40 8.89 -6.13 -16.91
CA GLY A 40 8.20 -5.11 -16.13
C GLY A 40 6.69 -5.22 -16.34
N GLU A 41 6.00 -5.69 -15.31
CA GLU A 41 4.55 -5.81 -15.33
C GLU A 41 3.97 -4.41 -15.56
N ALA A 42 2.96 -4.32 -16.43
CA ALA A 42 2.27 -3.06 -16.68
C ALA A 42 1.77 -2.51 -15.34
N MET A 43 2.31 -1.36 -14.94
CA MET A 43 1.92 -0.70 -13.71
C MET A 43 0.72 0.19 -13.99
N GLU A 44 -0.40 -0.14 -13.38
CA GLU A 44 -1.63 0.64 -13.47
C GLU A 44 -1.74 1.57 -12.26
N ARG A 45 -2.19 2.80 -12.49
CA ARG A 45 -2.43 3.76 -11.41
C ARG A 45 -3.83 3.58 -10.84
N ASP A 46 -3.92 3.40 -9.54
CA ASP A 46 -5.17 3.38 -8.80
C ASP A 46 -5.85 4.77 -8.85
N PRO A 47 -7.12 4.88 -9.29
CA PRO A 47 -7.83 6.16 -9.39
C PRO A 47 -8.25 6.76 -8.04
N GLN A 48 -8.28 5.97 -6.96
CA GLN A 48 -8.67 6.39 -5.61
C GLN A 48 -7.49 7.00 -4.83
N CYS A 49 -6.36 6.31 -4.78
CA CYS A 49 -5.19 6.75 -4.00
C CYS A 49 -4.00 7.23 -4.84
N GLY A 50 -4.02 6.98 -6.16
CA GLY A 50 -2.93 7.35 -7.06
C GLY A 50 -1.70 6.44 -7.01
N THR A 51 -1.75 5.36 -6.22
CA THR A 51 -0.68 4.36 -6.11
C THR A 51 -0.55 3.54 -7.39
N PHE A 52 0.68 3.26 -7.82
CA PHE A 52 0.96 2.35 -8.92
C PHE A 52 1.02 0.91 -8.42
N VAL A 53 0.25 0.04 -9.06
CA VAL A 53 0.20 -1.39 -8.74
C VAL A 53 0.47 -2.20 -10.01
N PRO A 54 1.24 -3.30 -9.93
CA PRO A 54 1.39 -4.22 -11.05
C PRO A 54 0.04 -4.80 -11.44
N ARG A 55 -0.28 -4.86 -12.74
CA ARG A 55 -1.56 -5.40 -13.22
C ARG A 55 -1.85 -6.83 -12.76
N GLY A 56 -0.81 -7.63 -12.49
CA GLY A 56 -0.94 -8.99 -11.95
C GLY A 56 -1.48 -9.03 -10.50
N ASP A 57 -1.15 -8.01 -9.70
CA ASP A 57 -1.56 -7.89 -8.29
C ASP A 57 -2.73 -6.91 -8.09
N ALA A 58 -3.11 -6.18 -9.13
CA ALA A 58 -4.16 -5.17 -9.09
C ALA A 58 -5.56 -5.79 -9.00
N VAL A 59 -6.42 -5.20 -8.16
CA VAL A 59 -7.83 -5.58 -8.06
C VAL A 59 -8.61 -4.94 -9.20
N ALA A 60 -9.10 -5.74 -10.13
CA ALA A 60 -9.96 -5.27 -11.22
C ALA A 60 -11.40 -5.03 -10.72
N ALA A 61 -12.01 -3.92 -11.11
CA ALA A 61 -13.43 -3.69 -10.91
C ALA A 61 -14.05 -2.89 -12.06
N THR A 62 -15.27 -3.26 -12.45
CA THR A 62 -16.02 -2.55 -13.49
C THR A 62 -16.92 -1.51 -12.84
N VAL A 63 -16.62 -0.23 -13.08
CA VAL A 63 -17.35 0.92 -12.53
C VAL A 63 -17.88 1.74 -13.69
N ARG A 64 -19.19 1.98 -13.74
CA ARG A 64 -19.86 2.75 -14.82
C ARG A 64 -19.49 2.26 -16.23
N GLY A 65 -19.40 0.94 -16.41
CA GLY A 65 -19.04 0.31 -17.69
C GLY A 65 -17.55 0.38 -18.08
N ARG A 66 -16.68 0.94 -17.22
CA ARG A 66 -15.22 0.97 -17.45
C ARG A 66 -14.50 0.10 -16.42
N GLN A 67 -13.54 -0.69 -16.90
CA GLN A 67 -12.67 -1.47 -16.04
C GLN A 67 -11.60 -0.57 -15.42
N HIS A 68 -11.54 -0.56 -14.09
CA HIS A 68 -10.55 0.16 -13.30
C HIS A 68 -9.74 -0.82 -12.48
N TRP A 69 -8.51 -0.44 -12.17
CA TRP A 69 -7.56 -1.25 -11.44
C TRP A 69 -7.24 -0.53 -10.12
N PHE A 70 -7.31 -1.27 -9.02
CA PHE A 70 -7.11 -0.74 -7.67
C PHE A 70 -5.95 -1.46 -7.00
N CYS A 71 -5.21 -0.73 -6.16
CA CYS A 71 -4.10 -1.30 -5.39
C CYS A 71 -4.60 -2.22 -4.28
N SER A 72 -5.86 -2.09 -3.86
CA SER A 72 -6.46 -2.89 -2.80
C SER A 72 -7.98 -2.99 -2.92
N THR A 73 -8.56 -4.00 -2.25
CA THR A 73 -10.02 -4.15 -2.13
C THR A 73 -10.66 -2.97 -1.40
N ARG A 74 -9.96 -2.36 -0.43
CA ARG A 74 -10.43 -1.15 0.26
C ARG A 74 -10.56 0.03 -0.69
N CYS A 75 -9.53 0.29 -1.51
CA CYS A 75 -9.56 1.38 -2.49
C CYS A 75 -10.69 1.19 -3.52
N ARG A 76 -10.89 -0.05 -3.99
CA ARG A 76 -12.04 -0.40 -4.83
C ARG A 76 -13.36 -0.06 -4.14
N ASP A 77 -13.55 -0.52 -2.91
CA ASP A 77 -14.83 -0.37 -2.20
C ASP A 77 -15.13 1.11 -1.88
N GLU A 78 -14.12 1.91 -1.54
CA GLU A 78 -14.26 3.36 -1.38
C GLU A 78 -14.59 4.07 -2.69
N PHE A 79 -13.98 3.64 -3.80
CA PHE A 79 -14.26 4.18 -5.12
C PHE A 79 -15.67 3.83 -5.60
N LEU A 80 -16.15 2.61 -5.29
CA LEU A 80 -17.52 2.17 -5.58
C LEU A 80 -18.58 2.90 -4.74
N LYS A 81 -18.23 3.34 -3.53
CA LYS A 81 -19.11 4.12 -2.65
C LYS A 81 -19.22 5.59 -3.06
N GLN A 82 -18.25 6.10 -3.82
CA GLN A 82 -18.32 7.44 -4.38
C GLN A 82 -19.25 7.45 -5.60
N PRO A 83 -20.34 8.25 -5.58
CA PRO A 83 -21.44 8.15 -6.53
C PRO A 83 -21.09 8.53 -7.96
#